data_AF-A0A257SIT8-F1
#
_entry.id   AF-A0A257SIT8-F1
#
_cell.length_a   1.000
_cell.length_b   1.000
_cell.length_c   1.000
_cell.angle_alpha   90.00
_cell.angle_beta   90.00
_cell.angle_gamma   90.00
#
_symmetry.space_group_name_H-M   'P 1'
#
loop_
_entity.id
_entity.type
_entity.pdbx_description
1 polymer ?
#
loop_
_entity_poly.entity_id
_entity_poly.type
_entity_poly.pdbx_seq_one_letter_code
_entity_poly.pdbx_strand_id
1 'polypeptide(L)'
;TIHFGASAGLDIPLSDLSSEVQTGYVLNGLAAGTPRGWPVALRGEISYAGFSGKKGLVSQNITSLMMNAVLPLAASGNTPYFIGGVGLNHISTFAGLNSENDLGFNFGGGWKWQVGDMTNFVELRYYYVSHTGVSRQMVPLTFGVMF
;
A
#
# COMPACT_ATOMS: atom_id res chain seq x y z
N THR A 1 -0.28 22.12 2.45
CA THR A 1 0.83 21.57 3.25
C THR A 1 1.09 20.16 2.78
N ILE A 2 2.36 19.76 2.71
CA ILE A 2 2.79 18.40 2.38
C ILE A 2 3.22 17.74 3.70
N HIS A 3 2.74 16.54 3.93
CA HIS A 3 3.09 15.70 5.07
C HIS A 3 3.85 14.47 4.60
N PHE A 4 4.85 14.06 5.35
CA PHE A 4 5.63 12.86 5.07
C PHE A 4 5.35 11.81 6.12
N GLY A 5 5.42 10.54 5.76
CA GLY A 5 5.13 9.47 6.69
C GLY A 5 5.69 8.13 6.27
N ALA A 6 5.44 7.15 7.13
CA ALA A 6 5.72 5.77 6.86
C ALA A 6 4.61 4.88 7.42
N SER A 7 4.41 3.72 6.82
CA SER A 7 3.59 2.64 7.40
C SER A 7 4.26 1.29 7.26
N ALA A 8 3.91 0.39 8.17
CA ALA A 8 4.30 -1.00 8.14
C ALA A 8 3.07 -1.87 8.38
N GLY A 9 3.06 -3.07 7.81
CA GLY A 9 1.90 -3.92 7.92
C GLY A 9 2.13 -5.33 7.46
N LEU A 10 1.04 -6.08 7.51
CA LEU A 10 0.96 -7.42 7.00
C LEU A 10 0.26 -7.39 5.65
N ASP A 11 0.74 -8.21 4.73
CA ASP A 11 0.13 -8.36 3.42
C ASP A 11 -0.45 -9.77 3.28
N ILE A 12 -1.78 -9.85 3.22
CA ILE A 12 -2.51 -11.12 3.21
C ILE A 12 -2.82 -11.46 1.75
N PRO A 13 -2.16 -12.49 1.15
CA PRO A 13 -2.47 -12.90 -0.20
C PRO A 13 -3.88 -13.50 -0.30
N LEU A 14 -4.63 -13.11 -1.34
CA LEU A 14 -5.94 -13.67 -1.68
C LEU A 14 -5.84 -14.65 -2.88
N SER A 15 -6.85 -15.51 -3.02
CA SER A 15 -6.97 -16.48 -4.13
C SER A 15 -5.79 -17.47 -4.21
N ASP A 16 -5.21 -17.65 -5.39
CA ASP A 16 -4.23 -18.70 -5.69
C ASP A 16 -2.85 -18.45 -5.06
N LEU A 17 -2.58 -17.22 -4.59
CA LEU A 17 -1.38 -16.94 -3.79
C LEU A 17 -1.46 -17.54 -2.37
N SER A 18 -2.66 -17.77 -1.81
CA SER A 18 -2.79 -18.31 -0.44
C SER A 18 -2.31 -19.77 -0.34
N SER A 19 -2.40 -20.52 -1.45
CA SER A 19 -1.84 -21.87 -1.60
C SER A 19 -0.31 -21.89 -1.60
N GLU A 20 0.34 -20.83 -2.10
CA GLU A 20 1.78 -20.83 -2.41
C GLU A 20 2.64 -20.03 -1.43
N VAL A 21 2.12 -18.96 -0.83
CA VAL A 21 2.89 -18.01 0.00
C VAL A 21 2.24 -17.78 1.38
N GLN A 22 3.05 -17.48 2.39
CA GLN A 22 2.55 -17.03 3.71
C GLN A 22 2.30 -15.52 3.69
N THR A 23 1.54 -15.02 4.68
CA THR A 23 1.38 -13.58 4.95
C THR A 23 2.75 -12.89 4.92
N GLY A 24 2.88 -11.90 4.05
CA GLY A 24 4.09 -11.11 3.89
C GLY A 24 4.10 -9.92 4.83
N TYR A 25 5.17 -9.13 4.74
CA TYR A 25 5.22 -7.80 5.33
C TYR A 25 5.23 -6.76 4.21
N VAL A 26 4.67 -5.59 4.52
CA VAL A 26 4.74 -4.41 3.64
C VAL A 26 5.23 -3.21 4.43
N LEU A 27 6.15 -2.46 3.82
CA LEU A 27 6.64 -1.17 4.31
C LEU A 27 6.33 -0.11 3.26
N ASN A 28 5.86 1.06 3.70
CA ASN A 28 5.54 2.17 2.80
C ASN A 28 6.19 3.45 3.29
N GLY A 29 6.82 4.19 2.37
CA GLY A 29 7.11 5.61 2.53
C GLY A 29 6.06 6.42 1.79
N LEU A 30 5.58 7.52 2.36
CA LEU A 30 4.46 8.27 1.78
C LEU A 30 4.61 9.77 1.92
N ALA A 31 4.05 10.48 0.95
CA ALA A 31 3.95 11.93 0.92
C ALA A 31 2.51 12.31 0.55
N ALA A 32 1.83 13.07 1.43
CA ALA A 32 0.44 13.45 1.28
C ALA A 32 0.26 14.96 1.27
N GLY A 33 -0.65 15.48 0.46
CA GLY A 33 -0.99 16.88 0.44
C GLY A 33 -2.44 17.10 0.00
N THR A 34 -3.10 18.08 0.59
CA THR A 34 -4.45 18.49 0.15
C THR A 34 -4.31 19.76 -0.67
N PRO A 35 -4.57 19.73 -1.99
CA PRO A 35 -4.64 20.95 -2.80
C PRO A 35 -5.68 21.92 -2.26
N ARG A 36 -5.40 23.23 -2.36
CA ARG A 36 -6.30 24.25 -1.80
C ARG A 36 -7.66 24.20 -2.52
N GLY A 37 -8.72 24.03 -1.74
CA GLY A 37 -10.10 23.97 -2.24
C GLY A 37 -10.55 22.58 -2.71
N TRP A 38 -9.72 21.54 -2.59
CA TRP A 38 -10.11 20.17 -2.94
C TRP A 38 -10.66 19.43 -1.71
N PRO A 39 -11.77 18.68 -1.85
CA PRO A 39 -12.28 17.82 -0.78
C PRO A 39 -11.47 16.53 -0.62
N VAL A 40 -10.56 16.25 -1.54
CA VAL A 40 -9.70 15.06 -1.56
C VAL A 40 -8.24 15.44 -1.38
N ALA A 41 -7.52 14.65 -0.60
CA ALA A 41 -6.07 14.74 -0.51
C ALA A 41 -5.42 13.81 -1.55
N LEU A 42 -4.26 14.20 -2.06
CA LEU A 42 -3.42 13.38 -2.91
C LEU A 42 -2.30 12.77 -2.08
N ARG A 43 -1.95 11.51 -2.33
CA ARG A 43 -0.90 10.79 -1.61
C ARG A 43 -0.08 9.92 -2.54
N GLY A 44 1.20 10.23 -2.67
CA GLY A 44 2.20 9.37 -3.30
C GLY A 44 2.77 8.40 -2.29
N GLU A 45 2.97 7.15 -2.70
CA GLU A 45 3.48 6.08 -1.85
C GLU A 45 4.52 5.26 -2.60
N ILE A 46 5.64 4.99 -1.94
CA ILE A 46 6.60 3.97 -2.35
C ILE A 46 6.48 2.80 -1.37
N SER A 47 6.21 1.61 -1.91
CA SER A 47 5.95 0.41 -1.12
C SER A 47 7.03 -0.63 -1.39
N TYR A 48 7.38 -1.38 -0.35
CA TYR A 48 8.25 -2.55 -0.44
C TYR A 48 7.59 -3.69 0.33
N ALA A 49 7.17 -4.73 -0.40
CA ALA A 49 6.57 -5.92 0.17
C ALA A 49 7.50 -7.13 0.01
N GLY A 50 7.73 -7.84 1.11
CA GLY A 50 8.55 -9.05 1.14
C GLY A 50 7.71 -10.27 1.52
N PHE A 51 7.85 -11.34 0.74
CA PHE A 51 7.16 -12.61 0.98
C PHE A 51 8.16 -13.74 1.24
N SER A 52 7.94 -14.49 2.32
CA SER A 52 8.73 -15.69 2.64
C SER A 52 8.04 -16.94 2.07
N GLY A 53 8.74 -17.68 1.20
CA GLY A 53 8.24 -18.94 0.66
C GLY A 53 8.19 -20.06 1.72
N LYS A 54 7.11 -20.84 1.75
CA LYS A 54 6.85 -21.95 2.71
C LYS A 54 7.90 -23.08 2.70
N LYS A 55 8.83 -23.11 1.73
CA LYS A 55 9.91 -24.12 1.59
C LYS A 55 11.33 -23.53 1.51
N GLY A 56 11.55 -22.35 2.10
CA GLY A 56 12.87 -21.96 2.62
C GLY A 56 13.93 -21.40 1.66
N LEU A 57 13.70 -21.21 0.36
CA LEU A 57 14.76 -20.72 -0.55
C LEU A 57 14.32 -19.70 -1.62
N VAL A 58 13.09 -19.18 -1.55
CA VAL A 58 12.62 -18.14 -2.49
C VAL A 58 12.06 -16.95 -1.70
N SER A 59 12.79 -15.84 -1.73
CA SER A 59 12.36 -14.53 -1.25
C SER A 59 11.90 -13.72 -2.47
N GLN A 60 10.64 -13.33 -2.51
CA GLN A 60 10.12 -12.45 -3.56
C GLN A 60 9.87 -11.07 -2.98
N ASN A 61 10.41 -10.04 -3.64
CA ASN A 61 10.24 -8.66 -3.25
C ASN A 61 9.50 -7.89 -4.34
N ILE A 62 8.49 -7.14 -3.94
CA ILE A 62 7.69 -6.27 -4.80
C ILE A 62 7.92 -4.84 -4.34
N THR A 63 8.44 -4.01 -5.25
CA THR A 63 8.56 -2.57 -5.03
C THR A 63 7.46 -1.89 -5.84
N SER A 64 6.67 -1.02 -5.23
CA SER A 64 5.55 -0.36 -5.91
C SER A 64 5.65 1.16 -5.74
N LEU A 65 5.21 1.87 -6.76
CA LEU A 65 5.04 3.33 -6.75
C LEU A 65 3.57 3.64 -7.05
N MET A 66 2.85 4.15 -6.06
CA MET A 66 1.40 4.36 -6.10
C MET A 66 1.04 5.84 -5.93
N MET A 67 0.03 6.28 -6.68
CA MET A 67 -0.61 7.58 -6.52
C MET A 67 -2.05 7.36 -6.09
N ASN A 68 -2.42 7.97 -4.96
CA ASN A 68 -3.72 7.76 -4.32
C ASN A 68 -4.47 9.08 -4.13
N ALA A 69 -5.80 8.99 -4.21
CA ALA A 69 -6.73 9.99 -3.70
C ALA A 69 -7.30 9.51 -2.36
N VAL A 70 -7.38 10.42 -1.39
CA VAL A 70 -7.86 10.16 -0.03
C VAL A 70 -9.06 11.06 0.23
N LEU A 71 -10.21 10.46 0.49
CA LEU A 71 -11.46 11.15 0.79
C LEU A 71 -11.79 11.05 2.29
N PRO A 72 -11.56 12.10 3.09
CA PRO A 72 -11.96 12.12 4.49
C PRO A 72 -13.48 12.19 4.64
N LEU A 73 -14.04 11.38 5.55
CA LEU A 73 -15.48 11.33 5.82
C LEU A 73 -15.90 12.21 7.01
N ALA A 74 -14.95 12.62 7.85
CA ALA A 74 -15.20 13.48 9.02
C ALA A 74 -14.13 14.57 9.15
N ALA A 75 -14.53 15.75 9.62
CA ALA A 75 -13.70 16.94 9.66
C ALA A 75 -12.86 17.11 10.95
N SER A 76 -13.07 16.33 12.02
CA SER A 76 -12.37 16.55 13.30
C SER A 76 -11.92 15.29 14.03
N GLY A 77 -10.69 15.36 14.57
CA GLY A 77 -10.08 14.44 15.54
C GLY A 77 -9.78 13.04 15.01
N ASN A 78 -10.84 12.26 14.82
CA ASN A 78 -10.83 10.86 14.41
C ASN A 78 -11.55 10.76 13.06
N THR A 79 -10.77 10.71 11.99
CA THR A 79 -11.30 10.80 10.63
C THR A 79 -11.23 9.43 9.97
N PRO A 80 -12.35 8.71 9.79
CA PRO A 80 -12.41 7.66 8.79
C PRO A 80 -12.27 8.26 7.39
N TYR A 81 -11.65 7.52 6.47
CA TYR A 81 -11.46 7.95 5.09
C TYR A 81 -11.49 6.78 4.13
N PHE A 82 -11.84 7.06 2.89
CA PHE A 82 -11.59 6.16 1.77
C PHE A 82 -10.27 6.53 1.11
N ILE A 83 -9.59 5.52 0.59
CA ILE A 83 -8.38 5.67 -0.21
C ILE A 83 -8.52 4.82 -1.47
N GLY A 84 -8.09 5.38 -2.59
CA GLY A 84 -8.03 4.66 -3.85
C GLY A 84 -6.94 5.22 -4.73
N GLY A 85 -6.25 4.35 -5.47
CA GLY A 85 -5.12 4.77 -6.26
C GLY A 85 -4.68 3.76 -7.30
N VAL A 86 -3.80 4.22 -8.17
CA VAL A 86 -3.20 3.44 -9.25
C VAL A 86 -1.70 3.66 -9.22
N GLY A 87 -0.96 2.71 -9.78
CA GLY A 87 0.48 2.85 -9.84
C GLY A 87 1.17 1.72 -10.56
N LEU A 88 2.49 1.75 -10.46
CA LEU A 88 3.39 0.84 -11.13
C LEU A 88 4.02 -0.09 -10.10
N ASN A 89 4.16 -1.36 -10.46
CA ASN A 89 4.77 -2.38 -9.65
C ASN A 89 6.01 -2.90 -10.37
N HIS A 90 7.09 -3.02 -9.62
CA HIS A 90 8.34 -3.61 -10.05
C HIS A 90 8.56 -4.89 -9.25
N ILE A 91 8.51 -6.03 -9.92
CA ILE A 91 8.68 -7.35 -9.30
C ILE A 91 10.09 -7.85 -9.59
N SER A 92 10.89 -8.06 -8.53
CA SER A 92 12.22 -8.65 -8.66
C SER A 92 12.23 -10.09 -8.14
N THR A 93 12.57 -11.04 -9.02
CA THR A 93 12.82 -12.45 -8.65
C THR A 93 14.33 -12.70 -8.66
N PHE A 94 14.84 -13.59 -7.81
CA PHE A 94 16.27 -13.87 -7.53
C PHE A 94 17.12 -14.39 -8.72
N ALA A 95 16.75 -14.09 -9.97
CA ALA A 95 17.56 -14.33 -11.15
C ALA A 95 17.66 -13.12 -12.08
N GLY A 96 17.13 -11.94 -11.71
CA GLY A 96 17.41 -10.67 -12.40
C GLY A 96 17.06 -10.58 -13.89
N LEU A 97 16.33 -11.55 -14.45
CA LEU A 97 16.23 -11.73 -15.91
C LEU A 97 14.90 -11.34 -16.55
N ASN A 98 13.86 -10.96 -15.80
CA ASN A 98 12.64 -10.38 -16.37
C ASN A 98 12.10 -9.31 -15.43
N SER A 99 12.03 -8.08 -15.93
CA SER A 99 11.51 -6.89 -15.25
C SER A 99 10.36 -6.34 -16.09
N GLU A 100 9.13 -6.62 -15.69
CA GLU A 100 7.93 -6.02 -16.28
C GLU A 100 7.39 -4.94 -15.33
N ASN A 101 7.02 -3.79 -15.89
CA ASN A 101 6.34 -2.73 -15.14
C ASN A 101 4.83 -3.02 -15.20
N ASP A 102 4.29 -3.53 -14.10
CA ASP A 102 2.90 -3.92 -14.04
C ASP A 102 2.03 -2.80 -13.46
N LEU A 103 0.91 -2.52 -14.12
CA LEU A 103 -0.09 -1.61 -13.57
C LEU A 103 -0.84 -2.31 -12.43
N GLY A 104 -1.00 -1.58 -11.33
CA GLY A 104 -1.80 -1.99 -10.20
C GLY A 104 -2.76 -0.90 -9.76
N PHE A 105 -3.81 -1.32 -9.07
CA PHE A 105 -4.71 -0.41 -8.39
C PHE A 105 -4.97 -0.90 -6.97
N ASN A 106 -5.35 0.04 -6.11
CA ASN A 106 -5.76 -0.26 -4.76
C ASN A 106 -6.98 0.57 -4.39
N PHE A 107 -7.81 0.01 -3.52
CA PHE A 107 -8.90 0.74 -2.89
C PHE A 107 -9.10 0.23 -1.48
N GLY A 108 -9.53 1.08 -0.57
CA GLY A 108 -9.66 0.70 0.82
C GLY A 108 -10.22 1.78 1.69
N GLY A 109 -10.17 1.50 2.99
CA GLY A 109 -10.56 2.42 4.04
C GLY A 109 -9.46 2.52 5.08
N GLY A 110 -9.40 3.68 5.72
CA GLY A 110 -8.53 3.88 6.86
C GLY A 110 -9.19 4.74 7.91
N TRP A 111 -8.54 4.75 9.06
CA TRP A 111 -8.89 5.61 10.17
C TRP A 111 -7.63 6.35 10.59
N LYS A 112 -7.70 7.68 10.68
CA LYS A 112 -6.60 8.51 11.18
C LYS A 112 -7.00 9.27 12.43
N TRP A 113 -6.02 9.47 13.32
CA TRP A 113 -6.16 10.25 14.55
C TRP A 113 -4.88 11.03 14.82
N GLN A 114 -5.01 12.18 15.48
CA GLN A 114 -3.88 13.03 15.83
C GLN A 114 -3.37 12.73 17.24
N VAL A 115 -2.05 12.68 17.40
CA VAL A 115 -1.36 12.61 18.69
C VAL A 115 -0.24 13.66 18.66
N GLY A 116 -0.49 14.82 19.28
CA GLY A 116 0.36 16.00 19.12
C GLY A 116 0.38 16.47 17.66
N ASP A 117 1.58 16.72 17.12
CA ASP A 117 1.77 17.11 15.72
C ASP A 117 1.81 15.91 14.75
N MET A 118 1.66 14.69 15.27
CA MET A 118 1.71 13.46 14.47
C MET A 118 0.30 13.00 14.09
N THR A 119 0.10 12.62 12.84
CA THR A 119 -1.10 11.94 12.39
C THR A 119 -0.83 10.45 12.30
N ASN A 120 -1.45 9.67 13.17
CA ASN A 120 -1.41 8.21 13.13
C ASN A 120 -2.56 7.69 12.28
N PHE A 121 -2.39 6.53 11.67
CA PHE A 121 -3.44 5.89 10.89
C PHE A 121 -3.33 4.37 10.87
N VAL A 122 -4.47 3.73 10.63
CA VAL A 122 -4.58 2.31 10.28
C VAL A 122 -5.36 2.20 8.98
N GLU A 123 -4.92 1.33 8.08
CA GLU A 123 -5.49 1.16 6.75
C GLU A 123 -5.67 -0.31 6.41
N LEU A 124 -6.84 -0.61 5.85
CA LEU A 124 -7.13 -1.88 5.20
C LEU A 124 -7.41 -1.59 3.74
N ARG A 125 -6.64 -2.19 2.84
CA ARG A 125 -6.82 -2.00 1.40
C ARG A 125 -6.94 -3.33 0.69
N TYR A 126 -7.67 -3.32 -0.41
CA TYR A 126 -7.57 -4.32 -1.45
C TYR A 126 -6.57 -3.81 -2.49
N TYR A 127 -5.62 -4.65 -2.86
CA TYR A 127 -4.57 -4.33 -3.81
C TYR A 127 -4.55 -5.37 -4.92
N TYR A 128 -4.55 -4.89 -6.16
CA TYR A 128 -4.57 -5.71 -7.37
C TYR A 128 -3.40 -5.32 -8.27
N VAL A 129 -2.65 -6.33 -8.72
CA VAL A 129 -1.60 -6.17 -9.73
C VAL A 129 -1.93 -7.02 -10.94
N SER A 130 -1.95 -6.40 -12.11
CA SER A 130 -2.09 -7.09 -13.39
C SER A 130 -0.72 -7.57 -13.85
N HIS A 131 -0.43 -8.87 -13.74
CA HIS A 131 0.78 -9.48 -14.29
C HIS A 131 0.42 -10.45 -15.43
N THR A 132 1.24 -10.50 -16.48
CA THR A 132 0.99 -11.30 -17.68
C THR A 132 0.85 -12.79 -17.34
N GLY A 133 -0.39 -13.28 -17.29
CA GLY A 133 -0.73 -14.70 -17.06
C GLY A 133 -1.27 -15.05 -15.67
N VAL A 134 -1.00 -14.24 -14.63
CA VAL A 134 -1.54 -14.47 -13.27
C VAL A 134 -1.83 -13.13 -12.59
N SER A 135 -3.09 -12.87 -12.25
CA SER A 135 -3.45 -11.69 -11.45
C SER A 135 -3.11 -11.91 -9.97
N ARG A 136 -2.50 -10.92 -9.32
CA ARG A 136 -2.16 -11.00 -7.88
C ARG A 136 -3.09 -10.10 -7.08
N GLN A 137 -3.80 -10.70 -6.13
CA GLN A 137 -4.71 -10.01 -5.23
C GLN A 137 -4.19 -10.15 -3.80
N MET A 138 -4.17 -9.05 -3.07
CA MET A 138 -3.68 -9.02 -1.70
C MET A 138 -4.43 -7.99 -0.87
N VAL A 139 -4.49 -8.22 0.44
CA VAL A 139 -5.15 -7.35 1.41
C VAL A 139 -4.11 -6.89 2.42
N PRO A 140 -3.47 -5.74 2.18
CA PRO A 140 -2.58 -5.13 3.16
C PRO A 140 -3.38 -4.50 4.30
N LEU A 141 -3.01 -4.86 5.53
CA LEU A 141 -3.38 -4.19 6.76
C LEU A 141 -2.14 -3.46 7.28
N THR A 142 -2.16 -2.13 7.26
CA THR A 142 -1.00 -1.31 7.64
C THR A 142 -1.33 -0.34 8.77
N PHE A 143 -0.33 -0.07 9.59
CA PHE A 143 -0.33 0.99 10.58
C PHE A 143 0.78 1.99 10.22
N GLY A 144 0.51 3.28 10.34
CA GLY A 144 1.50 4.29 10.01
C GLY A 144 1.34 5.61 10.75
N VAL A 145 2.31 6.46 10.50
CA VAL A 145 2.42 7.80 11.07
C VAL A 145 2.83 8.80 10.00
N MET A 146 2.32 10.02 10.08
CA MET A 146 2.66 11.16 9.24
C MET A 146 2.99 12.38 10.11
N PHE A 147 3.87 13.22 9.59
CA PHE A 147 4.35 14.47 10.15
C PHE A 147 4.12 15.59 9.14
#